data_AF-A0A538HLR3-F1
#
_entry.id   AF-A0A538HLR3-F1
#
_cell.length_a   1.000
_cell.length_b   1.000
_cell.length_c   1.000
_cell.angle_alpha   90.00
_cell.angle_beta   90.00
_cell.angle_gamma   90.00
#
_symmetry.space_group_name_H-M   'P 1'
#
loop_
_entity.id
_entity.type
_entity.pdbx_description
1 polymer ?
#
loop_
_entity_poly.entity_id
_entity_poly.type
_entity_poly.pdbx_seq_one_letter_code
_entity_poly.pdbx_strand_id
1 'polypeptide(L)'
;MARFAVVAAVVAAAVALAAPAHAAAPNYILVSGPGLEQPILLDDWAENLELLVAVGNSPRAKRPALRGLARRPRFDLAEFWAWSANPAPTDPSQANQHGSFYPAHGHRPALFKMMVDGTRVPRIASARALAILARHGVPTRR
;
A
#
# COMPACT_ATOMS: atom_id res chain seq x y z
N MET A 1 10.04 0.59 46.37
CA MET A 1 8.89 1.38 45.89
C MET A 1 9.22 2.18 44.62
N ALA A 2 10.23 3.06 44.61
CA ALA A 2 10.53 3.93 43.45
C ALA A 2 10.89 3.20 42.13
N ARG A 3 11.67 2.10 42.19
CA ARG A 3 12.03 1.30 41.00
C ARG A 3 10.82 0.68 40.29
N PHE A 4 9.82 0.22 41.04
CA PHE A 4 8.60 -0.36 40.48
C PHE A 4 7.73 0.70 39.80
N ALA A 5 7.66 1.91 40.36
CA ALA A 5 6.94 3.02 39.75
C ALA A 5 7.57 3.47 38.42
N VAL A 6 8.90 3.52 38.34
CA VAL A 6 9.62 3.87 37.09
C VAL A 6 9.41 2.79 36.02
N VAL A 7 9.51 1.51 36.37
CA VAL A 7 9.27 0.41 35.42
C VAL A 7 7.82 0.42 34.92
N ALA A 8 6.85 0.63 35.81
CA ALA A 8 5.44 0.72 35.43
C ALA A 8 5.16 1.91 34.49
N ALA A 9 5.76 3.07 34.75
CA ALA A 9 5.62 4.24 33.89
C ALA A 9 6.25 4.04 32.50
N VAL A 10 7.41 3.38 32.43
CA VAL A 10 8.07 3.04 31.15
C VAL A 10 7.25 2.03 30.36
N VAL A 11 6.70 1.00 31.01
CA VAL A 11 5.84 0.00 30.35
C VAL A 11 4.53 0.64 29.87
N ALA A 12 3.88 1.48 30.68
CA ALA A 12 2.66 2.17 30.29
C ALA A 12 2.90 3.14 29.11
N ALA A 13 4.03 3.87 29.11
CA ALA A 13 4.42 4.72 27.99
C ALA A 13 4.72 3.90 26.72
N ALA A 14 5.39 2.76 26.82
CA ALA A 14 5.65 1.87 25.70
C ALA A 14 4.37 1.29 25.09
N VAL A 15 3.39 0.93 25.93
CA VAL A 15 2.07 0.45 25.48
C VAL A 15 1.24 1.58 24.85
N ALA A 16 1.32 2.81 25.36
CA ALA A 16 0.62 3.96 24.81
C ALA A 16 1.24 4.48 23.49
N LEU A 17 2.55 4.33 23.30
CA LEU A 17 3.27 4.70 22.08
C LEU A 17 3.20 3.64 20.99
N ALA A 18 2.84 2.40 21.34
CA ALA A 18 2.41 1.41 20.38
C ALA A 18 1.02 1.82 19.87
N ALA A 19 0.97 2.77 18.92
CA ALA A 19 -0.17 2.91 18.03
C ALA A 19 -0.56 1.50 17.57
N PRO A 20 -1.87 1.16 17.45
CA PRO A 20 -2.25 -0.19 17.07
C PRO A 20 -1.49 -0.54 15.80
N ALA A 21 -0.61 -1.54 15.84
CA ALA A 21 0.23 -1.91 14.70
C ALA A 21 -0.63 -2.10 13.43
N HIS A 22 -1.87 -2.58 13.61
CA HIS A 22 -2.94 -2.67 12.62
C HIS A 22 -3.26 -1.39 11.81
N ALA A 23 -2.80 -0.21 12.22
CA ALA A 23 -3.03 1.06 11.54
C ALA A 23 -1.84 1.55 10.71
N ALA A 24 -0.66 0.91 10.79
CA ALA A 24 0.52 1.35 10.04
C ALA A 24 0.57 0.82 8.60
N ALA A 25 -0.24 -0.19 8.27
CA ALA A 25 -0.45 -0.68 6.91
C ALA A 25 -1.85 -1.31 6.77
N PRO A 26 -2.39 -1.42 5.55
CA PRO A 26 -3.60 -2.17 5.27
C PRO A 26 -3.40 -3.63 5.68
N ASN A 27 -4.43 -4.22 6.28
CA ASN A 27 -4.50 -5.66 6.50
C ASN A 27 -4.58 -6.40 5.17
N TYR A 28 -5.31 -5.83 4.22
CA TYR A 28 -5.46 -6.38 2.88
C TYR A 28 -5.30 -5.29 1.83
N ILE A 29 -4.67 -5.63 0.71
CA ILE A 29 -4.72 -4.84 -0.53
C ILE A 29 -5.25 -5.75 -1.62
N LEU A 30 -6.45 -5.47 -2.10
CA LEU A 30 -7.03 -6.17 -3.23
C LEU A 30 -6.70 -5.40 -4.52
N VAL A 31 -5.99 -6.06 -5.42
CA VAL A 31 -5.57 -5.53 -6.72
C VAL A 31 -6.51 -6.06 -7.79
N SER A 32 -7.19 -5.16 -8.49
CA SER A 32 -8.16 -5.53 -9.53
C SER A 32 -8.03 -4.64 -10.76
N GLY A 33 -8.59 -5.08 -11.88
CA GLY A 33 -8.65 -4.27 -13.10
C GLY A 33 -8.33 -5.05 -14.38
N PRO A 34 -8.34 -4.36 -15.54
CA PRO A 34 -8.20 -5.00 -16.84
C PRO A 34 -6.91 -5.81 -17.00
N GLY A 35 -7.06 -7.03 -17.53
CA GLY A 35 -5.96 -7.95 -17.81
C GLY A 35 -5.52 -8.82 -16.63
N LEU A 36 -6.20 -8.75 -15.49
CA LEU A 36 -6.16 -9.81 -14.48
C LEU A 36 -7.34 -10.77 -14.73
N GLU A 37 -7.09 -12.08 -14.66
CA GLU A 37 -8.16 -13.08 -14.76
C GLU A 37 -9.06 -13.06 -13.51
N GLN A 38 -8.44 -12.84 -12.35
CA GLN A 38 -9.10 -12.68 -11.05
C GLN A 38 -8.36 -11.62 -10.23
N PRO A 39 -9.04 -10.95 -9.28
CA PRO A 39 -8.38 -10.06 -8.33
C PRO A 39 -7.26 -10.76 -7.56
N ILE A 40 -6.19 -10.03 -7.26
CA ILE A 40 -5.03 -10.52 -6.52
C ILE A 40 -5.06 -9.90 -5.12
N LEU A 41 -5.05 -10.73 -4.09
CA LEU A 41 -5.07 -10.31 -2.69
C LEU A 41 -3.64 -10.30 -2.13
N LEU A 42 -3.24 -9.17 -1.55
CA LEU A 42 -2.04 -9.06 -0.72
C LEU A 42 -2.49 -8.98 0.74
N ASP A 43 -2.35 -10.06 1.49
CA ASP A 43 -2.86 -10.25 2.85
C ASP A 43 -1.76 -10.30 3.93
N ASP A 44 -0.49 -10.28 3.54
CA ASP A 44 0.62 -10.15 4.47
C ASP A 44 0.79 -8.69 4.91
N TRP A 45 0.50 -8.45 6.19
CA TRP A 45 0.57 -7.11 6.77
C TRP A 45 1.98 -6.50 6.73
N ALA A 46 3.03 -7.31 6.95
CA ALA A 46 4.40 -6.83 6.94
C ALA A 46 4.84 -6.45 5.52
N GLU A 47 4.45 -7.24 4.53
CA GLU A 47 4.72 -6.94 3.12
C GLU A 47 3.92 -5.72 2.63
N ASN A 48 2.69 -5.54 3.09
CA ASN A 48 1.89 -4.33 2.82
C ASN A 48 2.54 -3.08 3.42
N LEU A 49 3.09 -3.18 4.63
CA LEU A 49 3.88 -2.09 5.24
C LEU A 49 5.12 -1.79 4.39
N GLU A 50 5.88 -2.80 4.00
CA GLU A 50 7.06 -2.62 3.16
C GLU A 50 6.71 -1.99 1.79
N LEU A 51 5.57 -2.35 1.21
CA LEU A 51 5.07 -1.75 -0.01
C LEU A 51 4.81 -0.26 0.18
N LEU A 52 4.09 0.13 1.23
CA LEU A 52 3.81 1.54 1.52
C LEU A 52 5.08 2.33 1.80
N VAL A 53 6.03 1.78 2.57
CA VAL A 53 7.33 2.40 2.82
C VAL A 53 8.10 2.58 1.51
N ALA A 54 8.12 1.56 0.65
CA ALA A 54 8.78 1.64 -0.65
C ALA A 54 8.13 2.70 -1.57
N VAL A 55 6.81 2.87 -1.51
CA VAL A 55 6.10 3.93 -2.24
C VAL A 55 6.38 5.30 -1.61
N GLY A 56 6.33 5.45 -0.29
CA GLY A 56 6.56 6.71 0.44
C GLY A 56 7.95 7.29 0.23
N ASN A 57 8.96 6.41 0.19
CA ASN A 57 10.36 6.78 -0.08
C ASN A 57 10.65 7.01 -1.58
N SER A 58 9.72 6.66 -2.48
CA SER A 58 9.92 6.86 -3.91
C SER A 58 9.70 8.32 -4.33
N PRO A 59 10.45 8.80 -5.34
CA PRO A 59 10.31 10.16 -5.82
C PRO A 59 8.91 10.41 -6.39
N ARG A 60 8.40 11.62 -6.15
CA ARG A 60 7.16 12.09 -6.78
C ARG A 60 7.32 12.10 -8.31
N ALA A 61 6.28 11.67 -9.01
CA ALA A 61 6.28 11.66 -10.46
C ALA A 61 6.25 13.10 -11.00
N LYS A 62 7.18 13.43 -11.91
CA LYS A 62 7.23 14.73 -12.58
C LYS A 62 6.25 14.78 -13.77
N ARG A 63 5.93 15.99 -14.25
CA ARG A 63 5.00 16.24 -15.38
C ARG A 63 5.17 15.30 -16.58
N PRO A 64 6.40 14.97 -17.07
CA PRO A 64 6.55 14.06 -18.19
C PRO A 64 5.98 12.65 -17.94
N ALA A 65 6.16 12.11 -16.74
CA ALA A 65 5.65 10.79 -16.36
C ALA A 65 4.13 10.76 -16.21
N LEU A 66 3.51 11.92 -15.94
CA LEU A 66 2.06 12.08 -15.76
C LEU A 66 1.31 12.34 -17.07
N ARG A 67 2.02 12.66 -18.16
CA ARG A 67 1.39 12.99 -19.44
C ARG A 67 0.58 11.80 -19.94
N GLY A 68 -0.72 12.00 -20.14
CA GLY A 68 -1.64 10.97 -20.62
C GLY A 68 -1.87 9.82 -19.64
N LEU A 69 -1.62 10.03 -18.34
CA LEU A 69 -1.80 9.00 -17.30
C LEU A 69 -3.20 8.38 -17.31
N ALA A 70 -4.25 9.18 -17.56
CA ALA A 70 -5.64 8.71 -17.63
C ALA A 70 -5.91 7.67 -18.74
N ARG A 71 -5.05 7.60 -19.76
CA ARG A 71 -5.15 6.64 -20.87
C ARG A 71 -4.27 5.41 -20.70
N ARG A 72 -3.47 5.35 -19.62
CA ARG A 72 -2.59 4.19 -19.37
C ARG A 72 -3.39 3.05 -18.76
N PRO A 73 -3.00 1.79 -19.02
CA PRO A 73 -3.46 0.67 -18.22
C PRO A 73 -3.24 0.95 -16.73
N ARG A 74 -4.20 0.56 -15.90
CA ARG A 74 -4.11 0.69 -14.44
C ARG A 74 -4.78 -0.50 -13.76
N PHE A 75 -4.31 -0.77 -12.56
CA PHE A 75 -5.00 -1.59 -11.59
C PHE A 75 -5.51 -0.69 -10.46
N ASP A 76 -6.70 -0.98 -9.98
CA ASP A 76 -7.26 -0.34 -8.81
C ASP A 76 -6.76 -1.09 -7.57
N LEU A 77 -6.48 -0.33 -6.52
CA LEU A 77 -5.98 -0.85 -5.24
C LEU A 77 -7.03 -0.54 -4.19
N ALA A 78 -7.67 -1.56 -3.65
CA ALA A 78 -8.60 -1.45 -2.54
C ALA A 78 -7.85 -1.80 -1.25
N GLU A 79 -7.61 -0.80 -0.42
CA GLU A 79 -6.80 -0.89 0.79
C GLU A 79 -7.72 -0.98 2.02
N PHE A 80 -7.65 -2.11 2.72
CA PHE A 80 -8.49 -2.42 3.88
C PHE A 80 -7.69 -2.22 5.16
N TRP A 81 -7.87 -1.07 5.80
CA TRP A 81 -7.19 -0.70 7.04
C TRP A 81 -8.02 -1.07 8.26
N ALA A 82 -7.34 -1.54 9.32
CA ALA A 82 -7.97 -1.97 10.57
C ALA A 82 -9.14 -2.97 10.38
N TRP A 83 -9.03 -3.84 9.37
CA TRP A 83 -10.03 -4.86 9.08
C TRP A 83 -9.80 -6.09 9.97
N SER A 84 -10.79 -6.48 10.77
CA SER A 84 -10.74 -7.74 11.50
C SER A 84 -10.74 -8.87 10.48
N ALA A 85 -9.73 -9.74 10.51
CA ALA A 85 -9.45 -10.79 9.52
C ALA A 85 -10.57 -11.85 9.30
N ASN A 86 -11.81 -11.61 9.75
CA ASN A 86 -12.94 -12.52 9.56
C ASN A 86 -14.29 -11.77 9.43
N PRO A 87 -15.00 -11.90 8.29
CA PRO A 87 -14.55 -12.51 7.05
C PRO A 87 -13.49 -11.65 6.35
N ALA A 88 -12.64 -12.29 5.54
CA ALA A 88 -11.78 -11.59 4.61
C ALA A 88 -12.62 -10.76 3.62
N PRO A 89 -12.15 -9.59 3.17
CA PRO A 89 -12.90 -8.75 2.25
C PRO A 89 -13.14 -9.48 0.92
N THR A 90 -14.37 -9.43 0.42
CA THR A 90 -14.79 -10.13 -0.80
C THR A 90 -15.03 -9.18 -1.97
N ASP A 91 -15.22 -7.90 -1.69
CA ASP A 91 -15.52 -6.88 -2.70
C ASP A 91 -14.59 -5.66 -2.52
N PRO A 92 -13.90 -5.20 -3.58
CA PRO A 92 -13.05 -4.00 -3.53
C PRO A 92 -13.75 -2.76 -2.97
N SER A 93 -15.07 -2.60 -3.18
CA SER A 93 -15.86 -1.45 -2.72
C SER A 93 -15.98 -1.32 -1.20
N GLN A 94 -15.68 -2.40 -0.46
CA GLN A 94 -15.68 -2.40 1.00
C GLN A 94 -14.43 -1.73 1.61
N ALA A 95 -13.41 -1.43 0.80
CA ALA A 95 -12.20 -0.79 1.28
C ALA A 95 -12.44 0.64 1.78
N ASN A 96 -11.81 0.99 2.90
CA ASN A 96 -11.86 2.33 3.47
C ASN A 96 -10.86 3.29 2.81
N GLN A 97 -9.93 2.79 2.00
CA GLN A 97 -9.05 3.60 1.18
C GLN A 97 -8.84 2.97 -0.19
N HIS A 98 -8.65 3.83 -1.20
CA HIS A 98 -8.39 3.39 -2.56
C HIS A 98 -7.15 4.06 -3.16
N GLY A 99 -6.48 3.33 -4.03
CA GLY A 99 -5.35 3.77 -4.82
C GLY A 99 -5.43 3.25 -6.26
N SER A 100 -4.39 3.56 -7.02
CA SER A 100 -4.18 2.98 -8.35
C SER A 100 -2.72 2.68 -8.57
N PHE A 101 -2.43 1.56 -9.21
CA PHE A 101 -1.12 1.21 -9.74
C PHE A 101 -1.15 1.27 -11.27
N TYR A 102 -0.22 2.01 -11.85
CA TYR A 102 -0.03 2.08 -13.29
C TYR A 102 1.23 1.29 -13.64
N PRO A 103 1.14 0.10 -14.26
CA PRO A 103 2.31 -0.65 -14.71
C PRO A 103 3.12 0.16 -15.72
N ALA A 104 4.41 -0.16 -15.85
CA ALA A 104 5.26 0.45 -16.86
C ALA A 104 4.62 0.26 -18.24
N HIS A 105 4.60 1.31 -19.07
CA HIS A 105 3.92 1.26 -20.36
C HIS A 105 4.71 1.97 -21.45
N GLY A 106 5.16 1.23 -22.45
CA GLY A 106 6.18 1.68 -23.39
C GLY A 106 7.42 2.20 -22.66
N HIS A 107 7.83 3.44 -22.94
CA HIS A 107 8.96 4.10 -22.27
C HIS A 107 8.59 4.81 -20.95
N ARG A 108 7.35 4.70 -20.47
CA ARG A 108 6.91 5.38 -19.24
C ARG A 108 7.10 4.48 -18.02
N PRO A 109 7.64 5.02 -16.90
CA PRO A 109 7.83 4.25 -15.69
C PRO A 109 6.50 3.85 -15.06
N ALA A 110 6.52 2.79 -14.27
CA ALA A 110 5.41 2.40 -13.42
C ALA A 110 5.19 3.44 -12.31
N LEU A 111 3.95 3.65 -11.89
CA LEU A 111 3.56 4.66 -10.92
C LEU A 111 2.54 4.13 -9.91
N PHE A 112 2.60 4.59 -8.67
CA PHE A 112 1.52 4.47 -7.70
C PHE A 112 0.82 5.81 -7.54
N LYS A 113 -0.51 5.79 -7.38
CA LYS A 113 -1.33 6.92 -6.93
C LYS A 113 -2.23 6.44 -5.79
N MET A 114 -1.69 6.49 -4.58
CA MET A 114 -2.37 6.10 -3.33
C MET A 114 -2.02 7.11 -2.23
N MET A 115 -2.72 7.03 -1.10
CA MET A 115 -2.41 7.86 0.07
C MET A 115 -1.20 7.25 0.80
N VAL A 116 -0.11 8.00 0.90
CA VAL A 116 1.05 7.64 1.72
C VAL A 116 1.48 8.87 2.50
N ASP A 117 1.69 8.72 3.81
CA ASP A 117 2.00 9.83 4.74
C ASP A 117 1.01 11.00 4.62
N GLY A 118 -0.29 10.69 4.55
CA GLY A 118 -1.37 11.68 4.42
C GLY A 118 -1.39 12.46 3.09
N THR A 119 -0.54 12.09 2.12
CA THR A 119 -0.48 12.76 0.82
C THR A 119 -0.83 11.82 -0.32
N ARG A 120 -1.81 12.20 -1.16
CA ARG A 120 -2.19 11.45 -2.36
C ARG A 120 -1.59 12.04 -3.63
N VAL A 121 -0.32 11.76 -3.88
CA VAL A 121 0.41 12.19 -5.09
C VAL A 121 0.96 11.00 -5.85
N PRO A 122 0.98 11.03 -7.20
CA PRO A 122 1.61 9.96 -7.94
C PRO A 122 3.12 9.90 -7.66
N ARG A 123 3.63 8.69 -7.41
CA ARG A 123 5.05 8.42 -7.16
C ARG A 123 5.55 7.37 -8.13
N ILE A 124 6.83 7.47 -8.52
CA ILE A 124 7.48 6.44 -9.34
C ILE A 124 7.51 5.14 -8.54
N ALA A 125 7.18 4.01 -9.16
CA ALA A 125 7.32 2.72 -8.48
C ALA A 125 8.81 2.36 -8.39
N SER A 126 9.31 2.17 -7.16
CA SER A 126 10.67 1.66 -6.93
C SER A 126 10.78 0.18 -7.33
N ALA A 127 12.01 -0.28 -7.55
CA ALA A 127 12.28 -1.70 -7.82
C ALA A 127 11.74 -2.60 -6.70
N ARG A 128 11.82 -2.17 -5.42
CA ARG A 128 11.28 -2.92 -4.28
C ARG A 128 9.76 -3.06 -4.36
N ALA A 129 9.04 -1.96 -4.61
CA ALA A 129 7.59 -1.99 -4.75
C ALA A 129 7.14 -2.88 -5.93
N LEU A 130 7.85 -2.79 -7.06
CA LEU A 130 7.59 -3.66 -8.22
C LEU A 130 7.85 -5.13 -7.92
N ALA A 131 8.90 -5.45 -7.16
CA ALA A 131 9.20 -6.81 -6.77
C ALA A 131 8.14 -7.41 -5.84
N ILE A 132 7.57 -6.62 -4.92
CA ILE A 132 6.43 -7.03 -4.08
C ILE A 132 5.26 -7.41 -4.99
N LEU A 133 4.80 -6.47 -5.84
CA LEU A 133 3.69 -6.73 -6.76
C LEU A 133 3.92 -7.95 -7.66
N ALA A 134 5.13 -8.10 -8.20
CA ALA A 134 5.47 -9.21 -9.09
C ALA A 134 5.44 -10.58 -8.39
N ARG A 135 5.80 -10.67 -7.11
CA ARG A 135 5.70 -11.93 -6.33
C ARG A 135 4.27 -12.43 -6.24
N HIS A 136 3.32 -11.51 -6.18
CA HIS A 136 1.88 -11.81 -6.13
C HIS A 136 1.26 -11.98 -7.53
N GLY A 137 2.07 -11.93 -8.60
CA GLY A 137 1.58 -12.07 -9.98
C GLY A 137 0.94 -10.81 -10.56
N VAL A 138 1.04 -9.66 -9.90
CA VAL A 138 0.55 -8.38 -10.44
C VAL A 138 1.46 -7.94 -11.59
N PRO A 139 0.95 -7.74 -12.82
CA PRO A 139 1.76 -7.33 -13.95
C PRO A 139 2.38 -5.95 -13.73
N THR A 140 3.71 -5.86 -13.78
CA THR A 140 4.44 -4.60 -13.55
C THR A 140 4.75 -3.84 -14.84
N ARG A 141 4.47 -4.44 -16.01
CA ARG A 141 4.60 -3.86 -17.35
C ARG A 141 3.43 -4.27 -18.25
N ARG A 142 2.97 -3.34 -19.10
CA ARG A 142 1.90 -3.50 -20.09
C ARG A 142 2.20 -2.72 -21.37
#